data_AF-M2A695-F1
#
_entry.id   AF-M2A695-F1
#
_cell.length_a   1.000
_cell.length_b   1.000
_cell.length_c   1.000
_cell.angle_alpha   90.00
_cell.angle_beta   90.00
_cell.angle_gamma   90.00
#
_symmetry.space_group_name_H-M   'P 1'
#
loop_
_entity.id
_entity.type
_entity.pdbx_description
1 polymer ?
#
loop_
_entity_poly.entity_id
_entity_poly.type
_entity_poly.pdbx_seq_one_letter_code
_entity_poly.pdbx_strand_id
1 'polypeptide(L)'
;MLLRIPSTSRRLALIGLACLGTQSVLVPQSIGNAKEQSVLEQAEDASGETYSLKHSLQPGQTLRYEVTHVAKTKTRINGSEEIANVHTKSNRAWTVAEANDSEMTFDHSIESVAMTQQNGDADEVQWDSTTGEEPPKIFSVVASQIGTPLATVTINKQGQEVRREDHAGSKSSLGMGTLALALPEKPVKIGESWAVPTEIKARTEDGFVKQIKIRQLYTLKKVKAGVATLSVKSETLTPIEEESLRAQVIQQLSNGTLRFDVDNGYLLSKELIWDESVVGFQGPGSMMEYRAKMTEELLPADSSTTVASKKKSQR
;
A
#
# COMPACT_ATOMS: atom_id res chain seq x y z
N MET A 1 15.70 40.05 39.78
CA MET A 1 14.48 40.03 38.94
C MET A 1 14.93 39.73 37.51
N LEU A 2 15.05 38.43 37.19
CA LEU A 2 15.61 37.93 35.92
C LEU A 2 14.47 37.54 34.98
N LEU A 3 14.33 38.25 33.86
CA LEU A 3 13.42 37.88 32.78
C LEU A 3 13.94 36.63 32.07
N ARG A 4 13.15 35.56 32.10
CA ARG A 4 13.33 34.38 31.23
C ARG A 4 12.53 34.57 29.95
N ILE A 5 13.24 34.44 28.83
CA ILE A 5 12.69 34.27 27.47
C ILE A 5 12.13 32.85 27.35
N PRO A 6 10.90 32.62 26.84
CA PRO A 6 10.46 31.27 26.54
C PRO A 6 11.00 30.82 25.17
N SER A 7 11.73 29.70 25.15
CA SER A 7 12.13 29.01 23.94
C SER A 7 10.92 28.33 23.30
N THR A 8 10.53 28.79 22.12
CA THR A 8 9.54 28.15 21.27
C THR A 8 10.17 26.95 20.55
N SER A 9 10.03 25.75 21.13
CA SER A 9 10.26 24.50 20.41
C SER A 9 9.22 24.35 19.30
N ARG A 10 9.69 24.51 18.05
CA ARG A 10 8.94 24.21 16.83
C ARG A 10 8.63 22.71 16.79
N ARG A 11 7.35 22.36 16.82
CA ARG A 11 6.86 21.01 16.49
C ARG A 11 7.02 20.80 14.99
N LEU A 12 7.95 19.92 14.58
CA LEU A 12 7.90 19.36 13.23
C LEU A 12 6.72 18.39 13.15
N ALA A 13 5.82 18.65 12.22
CA ALA A 13 4.74 17.76 11.85
C ALA A 13 5.32 16.52 11.15
N LEU A 14 5.56 15.46 11.92
CA LEU A 14 5.55 14.10 11.39
C LEU A 14 4.11 13.79 10.97
N ILE A 15 3.91 13.38 9.71
CA ILE A 15 2.64 12.88 9.21
C ILE A 15 2.38 11.55 9.92
N GLY A 16 1.72 11.62 11.07
CA GLY A 16 1.11 10.47 11.69
C GLY A 16 -0.16 10.10 10.92
N LEU A 17 -0.34 8.82 10.64
CA LEU A 17 -1.58 8.23 11.12
C LEU A 17 -1.40 8.15 12.64
N ALA A 18 -2.22 8.90 13.36
CA ALA A 18 -2.05 9.25 14.75
C ALA A 18 -1.93 8.03 15.69
N CYS A 19 -1.03 8.11 16.69
CA CYS A 19 -1.32 7.77 18.09
C CYS A 19 -0.25 8.39 19.01
N LEU A 20 -0.72 9.09 20.04
CA LEU A 20 0.03 9.69 21.17
C LEU A 20 -0.29 8.84 22.41
N GLY A 21 0.69 8.55 23.27
CA GLY A 21 0.39 8.09 24.64
C GLY A 21 1.50 7.37 25.42
N THR A 22 2.19 8.14 26.25
CA THR A 22 3.17 7.89 27.33
C THR A 22 3.16 6.61 28.21
N GLN A 23 4.40 6.14 28.45
CA GLN A 23 5.09 5.70 29.69
C GLN A 23 4.87 4.33 30.39
N SER A 24 6.02 3.63 30.49
CA SER A 24 6.61 2.95 31.66
C SER A 24 6.40 1.44 31.89
N VAL A 25 7.52 0.70 31.74
CA VAL A 25 8.18 -0.22 32.73
C VAL A 25 8.43 -1.71 32.33
N LEU A 26 9.74 -2.03 32.24
CA LEU A 26 10.53 -3.26 32.49
C LEU A 26 10.42 -4.59 31.67
N VAL A 27 11.49 -4.87 30.87
CA VAL A 27 12.42 -6.07 30.85
C VAL A 27 11.85 -7.45 30.38
N PRO A 28 12.63 -8.46 29.86
CA PRO A 28 13.93 -8.55 29.16
C PRO A 28 13.89 -9.24 27.76
N GLN A 29 15.08 -9.28 27.15
CA GLN A 29 15.49 -9.90 25.88
C GLN A 29 15.36 -11.44 25.82
N SER A 30 15.13 -11.98 24.61
CA SER A 30 15.67 -13.27 24.20
C SER A 30 16.02 -13.29 22.71
N ILE A 31 17.21 -13.81 22.43
CA ILE A 31 17.93 -13.91 21.17
C ILE A 31 17.50 -15.21 20.46
N GLY A 32 17.36 -15.19 19.13
CA GLY A 32 17.07 -16.41 18.36
C GLY A 32 17.25 -16.20 16.87
N ASN A 33 18.48 -16.36 16.41
CA ASN A 33 18.98 -16.20 15.05
C ASN A 33 18.56 -17.39 14.17
N ALA A 34 17.93 -17.16 13.00
CA ALA A 34 17.76 -18.20 11.98
C ALA A 34 17.90 -17.61 10.56
N LYS A 35 18.83 -18.21 9.81
CA LYS A 35 19.24 -17.88 8.44
C LYS A 35 18.10 -18.12 7.43
N GLU A 36 17.78 -17.13 6.61
CA GLU A 36 17.01 -17.31 5.38
C GLU A 36 17.95 -17.49 4.17
N GLN A 37 17.84 -18.65 3.52
CA GLN A 37 18.41 -18.93 2.21
C GLN A 37 17.37 -18.56 1.14
N SER A 38 17.65 -17.51 0.38
CA SER A 38 16.88 -17.11 -0.81
C SER A 38 17.18 -18.07 -1.96
N VAL A 39 16.15 -18.79 -2.42
CA VAL A 39 16.18 -19.60 -3.65
C VAL A 39 15.76 -18.68 -4.81
N LEU A 40 16.67 -18.48 -5.76
CA LEU A 40 16.42 -17.79 -7.02
C LEU A 40 15.73 -18.77 -7.99
N GLU A 41 14.44 -18.58 -8.24
CA GLU A 41 13.67 -19.33 -9.24
C GLU A 41 14.03 -18.84 -10.65
N GLN A 42 14.59 -19.73 -11.46
CA GLN A 42 14.99 -19.48 -12.85
C GLN A 42 13.77 -19.32 -13.76
N ALA A 43 13.83 -18.37 -14.69
CA ALA A 43 12.81 -18.16 -15.71
C ALA A 43 12.75 -19.37 -16.67
N GLU A 44 11.65 -20.10 -16.65
CA GLU A 44 11.34 -21.15 -17.63
C GLU A 44 10.79 -20.52 -18.92
N ASP A 45 11.31 -21.00 -20.06
CA ASP A 45 10.94 -20.69 -21.45
C ASP A 45 11.18 -19.25 -21.94
N ALA A 46 12.40 -18.99 -22.42
CA ALA A 46 12.71 -17.89 -23.32
C ALA A 46 12.47 -18.31 -24.79
N SER A 47 11.22 -18.52 -25.19
CA SER A 47 10.83 -18.92 -26.56
C SER A 47 11.04 -17.82 -27.62
N GLY A 48 11.52 -16.64 -27.22
CA GLY A 48 11.64 -15.48 -28.11
C GLY A 48 10.31 -14.79 -28.45
N GLU A 49 9.19 -15.38 -28.03
CA GLU A 49 7.83 -14.83 -28.13
C GLU A 49 7.71 -13.52 -27.33
N THR A 50 6.98 -12.56 -27.89
CA THR A 50 6.68 -11.27 -27.26
C THR A 50 5.21 -11.20 -26.89
N TYR A 51 4.91 -10.57 -25.76
CA TYR A 51 3.56 -10.46 -25.22
C TYR A 51 3.17 -8.99 -25.09
N SER A 52 2.03 -8.62 -25.66
CA SER A 52 1.44 -7.30 -25.48
C SER A 52 0.58 -7.30 -24.23
N LEU A 53 0.96 -6.51 -23.23
CA LEU A 53 0.21 -6.36 -21.99
C LEU A 53 -0.54 -5.03 -22.02
N LYS A 54 -1.86 -5.07 -21.92
CA LYS A 54 -2.71 -3.88 -21.93
C LYS A 54 -3.97 -4.10 -21.10
N HIS A 55 -4.47 -3.04 -20.48
CA HIS A 55 -5.80 -3.05 -19.87
C HIS A 55 -6.88 -3.08 -20.94
N SER A 56 -7.96 -3.82 -20.70
CA SER A 56 -9.07 -4.01 -21.64
C SER A 56 -10.43 -4.06 -20.92
N LEU A 57 -10.66 -3.05 -20.06
CA LEU A 57 -11.90 -2.92 -19.28
C LEU A 57 -13.11 -2.65 -20.20
N GLN A 58 -14.28 -3.14 -19.80
CA GLN A 58 -15.53 -2.98 -20.56
C GLN A 58 -16.50 -2.05 -19.84
N PRO A 59 -17.28 -1.20 -20.54
CA PRO A 59 -18.30 -0.37 -19.90
C PRO A 59 -19.32 -1.22 -19.13
N GLY A 60 -19.68 -0.81 -17.92
CA GLY A 60 -20.57 -1.54 -17.03
C GLY A 60 -19.93 -2.73 -16.31
N GLN A 61 -18.67 -3.08 -16.62
CA GLN A 61 -17.93 -4.09 -15.87
C GLN A 61 -17.69 -3.62 -14.44
N THR A 62 -17.82 -4.55 -13.48
CA THR A 62 -17.37 -4.33 -12.10
C THR A 62 -16.30 -5.33 -11.74
N LEU A 63 -15.10 -4.85 -11.41
CA LEU A 63 -14.03 -5.69 -10.86
C LEU A 63 -14.06 -5.55 -9.34
N ARG A 64 -14.10 -6.67 -8.63
CA ARG A 64 -14.06 -6.70 -7.16
C ARG A 64 -12.78 -7.36 -6.69
N TYR A 65 -12.12 -6.73 -5.74
CA TYR A 65 -10.88 -7.23 -5.17
C TYR A 65 -11.00 -7.37 -3.66
N GLU A 66 -10.62 -8.51 -3.13
CA GLU A 66 -10.32 -8.65 -1.71
C GLU A 66 -8.86 -8.23 -1.49
N VAL A 67 -8.65 -7.26 -0.61
CA VAL A 67 -7.33 -6.76 -0.25
C VAL A 67 -7.10 -7.00 1.22
N THR A 68 -6.05 -7.76 1.55
CA THR A 68 -5.58 -7.97 2.91
C THR A 68 -4.24 -7.28 3.08
N HIS A 69 -4.10 -6.47 4.13
CA HIS A 69 -2.86 -5.79 4.49
C HIS A 69 -2.57 -6.04 5.97
N VAL A 70 -1.41 -6.65 6.23
CA VAL A 70 -0.90 -6.89 7.59
C VAL A 70 0.41 -6.14 7.72
N ALA A 71 0.53 -5.29 8.73
CA ALA A 71 1.72 -4.50 8.97
C ALA A 71 2.09 -4.51 10.45
N LYS A 72 3.40 -4.62 10.71
CA LYS A 72 4.04 -4.43 12.00
C LYS A 72 5.11 -3.35 11.85
N THR A 73 4.95 -2.29 12.62
CA THR A 73 5.97 -1.25 12.76
C THR A 73 6.55 -1.34 14.15
N LYS A 74 7.87 -1.46 14.25
CA LYS A 74 8.57 -1.46 15.53
C LYS A 74 9.53 -0.28 15.55
N THR A 75 9.33 0.62 16.49
CA THR A 75 10.19 1.79 16.68
C THR A 75 10.85 1.70 18.03
N ARG A 76 12.17 1.91 18.07
CA ARG A 76 12.94 2.05 19.30
C ARG A 76 13.61 3.41 19.31
N ILE A 77 13.47 4.16 20.40
CA ILE A 77 14.13 5.45 20.59
C ILE A 77 14.63 5.50 22.04
N ASN A 78 15.94 5.64 22.22
CA ASN A 78 16.58 5.80 23.55
C ASN A 78 16.16 4.74 24.58
N GLY A 79 16.04 3.48 24.13
CA GLY A 79 15.67 2.34 24.97
C GLY A 79 14.18 2.10 25.13
N SER A 80 13.31 3.05 24.75
CA SER A 80 11.87 2.85 24.67
C SER A 80 11.50 2.18 23.35
N GLU A 81 10.71 1.12 23.41
CA GLU A 81 10.20 0.40 22.24
C GLU A 81 8.69 0.58 22.13
N GLU A 82 8.23 0.82 20.90
CA GLU A 82 6.82 0.90 20.54
C GLU A 82 6.58 -0.02 19.35
N ILE A 83 5.54 -0.86 19.45
CA ILE A 83 5.13 -1.77 18.39
C ILE A 83 3.71 -1.39 17.99
N ALA A 84 3.48 -1.18 16.71
CA ALA A 84 2.14 -1.01 16.15
C ALA A 84 1.84 -2.16 15.20
N ASN A 85 0.75 -2.88 15.43
CA ASN A 85 0.22 -3.91 14.56
C ASN A 85 -1.08 -3.43 13.93
N VAL A 86 -1.23 -3.67 12.63
CA VAL A 86 -2.45 -3.39 11.88
C VAL A 86 -2.76 -4.58 11.00
N HIS A 87 -4.03 -4.97 10.97
CA HIS A 87 -4.56 -5.93 10.01
C HIS A 87 -5.82 -5.34 9.40
N THR A 88 -5.86 -5.20 8.08
CA THR A 88 -7.03 -4.73 7.35
C THR A 88 -7.35 -5.70 6.25
N LYS A 89 -8.60 -6.15 6.19
CA LYS A 89 -9.19 -6.86 5.07
C LYS A 89 -10.29 -5.98 4.48
N SER A 90 -10.29 -5.77 3.17
CA SER A 90 -11.25 -4.90 2.49
C SER A 90 -11.71 -5.45 1.16
N ASN A 91 -12.99 -5.35 0.85
CA ASN A 91 -13.52 -5.59 -0.49
C ASN A 91 -13.62 -4.26 -1.23
N ARG A 92 -12.90 -4.14 -2.34
CA ARG A 92 -12.83 -2.95 -3.18
C ARG A 92 -13.54 -3.22 -4.49
N ALA A 93 -14.24 -2.24 -5.03
CA ALA A 93 -14.91 -2.33 -6.32
C ALA A 93 -14.41 -1.25 -7.27
N TRP A 94 -14.19 -1.64 -8.53
CA TRP A 94 -14.00 -0.76 -9.67
C TRP A 94 -15.19 -0.90 -10.59
N THR A 95 -16.04 0.11 -10.64
CA THR A 95 -17.19 0.14 -11.55
C THR A 95 -16.80 0.94 -12.78
N VAL A 96 -16.68 0.28 -13.93
CA VAL A 96 -16.24 0.90 -15.18
C VAL A 96 -17.40 1.69 -15.77
N ALA A 97 -17.28 3.01 -15.75
CA ALA A 97 -18.28 3.92 -16.30
C ALA A 97 -18.17 4.00 -17.82
N GLU A 98 -16.95 4.15 -18.32
CA GLU A 98 -16.66 4.34 -19.75
C GLU A 98 -15.38 3.61 -20.13
N ALA A 99 -15.34 3.07 -21.33
CA ALA A 99 -14.12 2.52 -21.92
C ALA A 99 -14.17 2.69 -23.44
N ASN A 100 -13.05 3.10 -24.01
CA ASN A 100 -12.85 3.23 -25.45
C ASN A 100 -11.46 2.74 -25.85
N ASP A 101 -11.08 2.94 -27.11
CA ASP A 101 -9.81 2.47 -27.65
C ASP A 101 -8.56 3.19 -27.11
N SER A 102 -8.69 4.24 -26.33
CA SER A 102 -7.57 4.98 -25.74
C SER A 102 -7.57 4.92 -24.22
N GLU A 103 -8.75 5.12 -23.64
CA GLU A 103 -8.92 5.39 -22.21
C GLU A 103 -10.08 4.58 -21.60
N MET A 104 -9.96 4.33 -20.31
CA MET A 104 -10.97 3.68 -19.47
C MET A 104 -11.17 4.50 -18.21
N THR A 105 -12.42 4.75 -17.83
CA THR A 105 -12.80 5.49 -16.63
C THR A 105 -13.60 4.59 -15.70
N PHE A 106 -13.22 4.54 -14.42
CA PHE A 106 -13.90 3.74 -13.41
C PHE A 106 -13.99 4.47 -12.07
N ASP A 107 -15.04 4.16 -11.32
CA ASP A 107 -15.20 4.56 -9.92
C ASP A 107 -14.58 3.52 -9.00
N HIS A 108 -13.67 3.96 -8.14
CA HIS A 108 -13.07 3.16 -7.08
C HIS A 108 -13.85 3.36 -5.77
N SER A 109 -14.32 2.27 -5.16
CA SER A 109 -15.01 2.28 -3.88
C SER A 109 -14.58 1.12 -2.97
N ILE A 110 -14.93 1.21 -1.70
CA ILE A 110 -14.81 0.14 -0.70
C ILE A 110 -16.21 -0.33 -0.35
N GLU A 111 -16.50 -1.62 -0.53
CA GLU A 111 -17.79 -2.23 -0.21
C GLU A 111 -17.86 -2.70 1.25
N SER A 112 -16.75 -3.22 1.79
CA SER A 112 -16.66 -3.66 3.18
C SER A 112 -15.22 -3.64 3.69
N VAL A 113 -15.06 -3.56 5.01
CA VAL A 113 -13.79 -3.72 5.72
C VAL A 113 -13.96 -4.54 7.00
N ALA A 114 -12.89 -5.25 7.36
CA ALA A 114 -12.62 -5.75 8.70
C ALA A 114 -11.21 -5.28 9.10
N MET A 115 -11.08 -4.68 10.28
CA MET A 115 -9.86 -4.00 10.72
C MET A 115 -9.52 -4.35 12.15
N THR A 116 -8.24 -4.57 12.43
CA THR A 116 -7.68 -4.60 13.78
C THR A 116 -6.48 -3.66 13.89
N GLN A 117 -6.33 -3.06 15.07
CA GLN A 117 -5.20 -2.22 15.41
C GLN A 117 -4.78 -2.42 16.87
N GLN A 118 -3.49 -2.58 17.09
CA GLN A 118 -2.89 -2.68 18.42
C GLN A 118 -1.63 -1.83 18.51
N ASN A 119 -1.49 -1.04 19.56
CA ASN A 119 -0.29 -0.23 19.84
C ASN A 119 0.30 -0.61 21.21
N GLY A 120 1.55 -1.04 21.22
CA GLY A 120 2.24 -1.53 22.42
C GLY A 120 1.48 -2.69 23.06
N ASP A 121 1.34 -2.61 24.38
CA ASP A 121 0.60 -3.59 25.20
C ASP A 121 -0.89 -3.24 25.37
N ALA A 122 -1.40 -2.24 24.63
CA ALA A 122 -2.82 -1.89 24.69
C ALA A 122 -3.69 -3.02 24.11
N ASP A 123 -4.95 -3.04 24.53
CA ASP A 123 -5.95 -3.96 23.96
C ASP A 123 -6.12 -3.71 22.46
N GLU A 124 -6.28 -4.80 21.70
CA GLU A 124 -6.56 -4.71 20.27
C GLU A 124 -7.95 -4.14 20.04
N VAL A 125 -8.02 -3.09 19.21
CA VAL A 125 -9.28 -2.54 18.72
C VAL A 125 -9.62 -3.22 17.41
N GLN A 126 -10.79 -3.84 17.35
CA GLN A 126 -11.29 -4.54 16.17
C GLN A 126 -12.63 -3.97 15.72
N TRP A 127 -12.90 -4.04 14.41
CA TRP A 127 -14.19 -3.69 13.84
C TRP A 127 -14.40 -4.34 12.49
N ASP A 128 -15.60 -4.87 12.26
CA ASP A 128 -16.04 -5.39 10.98
C ASP A 128 -17.33 -4.69 10.56
N SER A 129 -17.28 -4.00 9.41
CA SER A 129 -18.39 -3.23 8.85
C SER A 129 -19.62 -4.07 8.51
N THR A 130 -19.48 -5.39 8.36
CA THR A 130 -20.58 -6.29 7.98
C THR A 130 -21.42 -6.75 9.18
N THR A 131 -20.92 -6.59 10.40
CA THR A 131 -21.60 -7.02 11.64
C THR A 131 -22.77 -6.13 12.03
N GLY A 132 -22.80 -4.88 11.55
CA GLY A 132 -23.76 -3.86 11.96
C GLY A 132 -23.41 -3.14 13.28
N GLU A 133 -22.26 -3.47 13.90
CA GLU A 133 -21.75 -2.79 15.08
C GLU A 133 -21.33 -1.35 14.78
N GLU A 134 -21.42 -0.48 15.80
CA GLU A 134 -20.97 0.90 15.67
C GLU A 134 -19.43 0.96 15.55
N PRO A 135 -18.87 1.64 14.54
CA PRO A 135 -17.42 1.73 14.39
C PRO A 135 -16.78 2.41 15.61
N PRO A 136 -15.72 1.83 16.18
CA PRO A 136 -14.84 2.54 17.11
C PRO A 136 -14.38 3.87 16.51
N LYS A 137 -14.20 4.90 17.37
CA LYS A 137 -13.85 6.26 16.92
C LYS A 137 -12.62 6.30 16.02
N ILE A 138 -11.64 5.44 16.27
CA ILE A 138 -10.42 5.30 15.46
C ILE A 138 -10.70 4.89 14.00
N PHE A 139 -11.81 4.21 13.73
CA PHE A 139 -12.23 3.78 12.39
C PHE A 139 -13.37 4.62 11.79
N SER A 140 -13.81 5.69 12.46
CA SER A 140 -14.94 6.53 12.03
C SER A 140 -14.77 7.12 10.63
N VAL A 141 -13.55 7.53 10.27
CA VAL A 141 -13.25 8.06 8.93
C VAL A 141 -13.46 6.98 7.87
N VAL A 142 -12.92 5.77 8.09
CA VAL A 142 -13.09 4.65 7.15
C VAL A 142 -14.57 4.30 7.03
N ALA A 143 -15.27 4.18 8.16
CA ALA A 143 -16.69 3.85 8.17
C ALA A 143 -17.56 4.83 7.37
N SER A 144 -17.23 6.13 7.40
CA SER A 144 -17.96 7.15 6.64
C SER A 144 -17.79 7.06 5.12
N GLN A 145 -16.79 6.31 4.64
CA GLN A 145 -16.41 6.22 3.24
C GLN A 145 -16.91 4.95 2.55
N ILE A 146 -17.30 3.92 3.33
CA ILE A 146 -17.78 2.64 2.80
C ILE A 146 -19.07 2.85 2.00
N GLY A 147 -19.14 2.22 0.83
CA GLY A 147 -20.28 2.31 -0.08
C GLY A 147 -20.37 3.62 -0.87
N THR A 148 -19.37 4.51 -0.74
CA THR A 148 -19.26 5.73 -1.54
C THR A 148 -18.06 5.66 -2.49
N PRO A 149 -18.13 6.29 -3.68
CA PRO A 149 -16.95 6.45 -4.54
C PRO A 149 -15.86 7.23 -3.79
N LEU A 150 -14.65 6.67 -3.73
CA LEU A 150 -13.46 7.32 -3.18
C LEU A 150 -12.76 8.17 -4.24
N ALA A 151 -12.69 7.66 -5.47
CA ALA A 151 -12.12 8.37 -6.60
C ALA A 151 -12.74 7.90 -7.91
N THR A 152 -12.86 8.81 -8.86
CA THR A 152 -13.10 8.48 -10.28
C THR A 152 -11.79 8.62 -11.03
N VAL A 153 -11.36 7.55 -11.69
CA VAL A 153 -10.02 7.46 -12.29
C VAL A 153 -10.13 7.13 -13.75
N THR A 154 -9.45 7.90 -14.59
CA THR A 154 -9.25 7.62 -16.01
C THR A 154 -7.82 7.14 -16.23
N ILE A 155 -7.67 5.97 -16.84
CA ILE A 155 -6.39 5.38 -17.22
C ILE A 155 -6.30 5.18 -18.73
N ASN A 156 -5.09 5.20 -19.28
CA ASN A 156 -4.85 4.71 -20.65
C ASN A 156 -4.73 3.18 -20.70
N LYS A 157 -4.53 2.62 -21.90
CA LYS A 157 -4.30 1.17 -22.11
C LYS A 157 -3.10 0.59 -21.34
N GLN A 158 -2.14 1.41 -20.95
CA GLN A 158 -0.99 1.02 -20.14
C GLN A 158 -1.27 1.12 -18.63
N GLY A 159 -2.46 1.53 -18.22
CA GLY A 159 -2.81 1.70 -16.79
C GLY A 159 -2.21 2.96 -16.18
N GLN A 160 -1.67 3.88 -16.98
CA GLN A 160 -1.21 5.18 -16.50
C GLN A 160 -2.41 6.07 -16.24
N GLU A 161 -2.45 6.68 -15.07
CA GLU A 161 -3.48 7.63 -14.68
C GLU A 161 -3.37 8.90 -15.53
N VAL A 162 -4.41 9.16 -16.34
CA VAL A 162 -4.54 10.37 -17.16
C VAL A 162 -5.27 11.45 -16.37
N ARG A 163 -6.27 11.05 -15.58
CA ARG A 163 -7.07 11.95 -14.74
C ARG A 163 -7.56 11.23 -13.50
N ARG A 164 -7.64 11.96 -12.39
CA ARG A 164 -8.25 11.51 -11.15
C ARG A 164 -9.04 12.63 -10.51
N GLU A 165 -10.25 12.28 -10.09
CA GLU A 165 -11.09 13.08 -9.23
C GLU A 165 -11.18 12.40 -7.87
N ASP A 166 -10.68 13.07 -6.84
CA ASP A 166 -10.74 12.56 -5.46
C ASP A 166 -12.05 13.00 -4.82
N HIS A 167 -12.84 12.04 -4.35
CA HIS A 167 -14.11 12.30 -3.65
C HIS A 167 -13.95 12.14 -2.14
N ALA A 168 -13.26 11.08 -1.71
CA ALA A 168 -12.98 10.77 -0.32
C ALA A 168 -11.74 9.88 -0.18
N GLY A 169 -11.14 9.83 1.01
CA GLY A 169 -9.99 8.97 1.30
C GLY A 169 -8.65 9.69 1.36
N SER A 170 -7.63 8.96 1.82
CA SER A 170 -6.26 9.46 1.95
C SER A 170 -5.52 9.35 0.62
N LYS A 171 -4.66 10.34 0.31
CA LYS A 171 -3.72 10.28 -0.83
C LYS A 171 -2.47 9.43 -0.55
N SER A 172 -2.36 8.82 0.63
CA SER A 172 -1.21 8.00 1.00
C SER A 172 -1.23 6.67 0.25
N SER A 173 -0.18 6.38 -0.52
CA SER A 173 -0.07 5.14 -1.29
C SER A 173 0.72 4.04 -0.58
N LEU A 174 1.38 4.29 0.58
CA LEU A 174 2.20 3.32 1.35
C LEU A 174 2.97 2.28 0.50
N GLY A 175 3.56 2.67 -0.64
CA GLY A 175 4.25 1.73 -1.53
C GLY A 175 3.37 0.66 -2.19
N MET A 176 2.05 0.75 -2.03
CA MET A 176 1.05 -0.14 -2.62
C MET A 176 0.87 0.12 -4.13
N GLY A 177 1.46 1.20 -4.65
CA GLY A 177 1.38 1.59 -6.06
C GLY A 177 0.08 2.33 -6.41
N THR A 178 -0.13 2.53 -7.70
CA THR A 178 -1.37 3.06 -8.28
C THR A 178 -2.48 2.02 -8.23
N LEU A 179 -3.73 2.46 -8.41
CA LEU A 179 -4.88 1.55 -8.50
C LEU A 179 -4.69 0.57 -9.67
N ALA A 180 -4.42 1.09 -10.86
CA ALA A 180 -4.11 0.27 -12.03
C ALA A 180 -2.62 -0.09 -12.10
N LEU A 181 -2.33 -1.31 -12.57
CA LEU A 181 -0.98 -1.77 -12.88
C LEU A 181 -0.43 -1.00 -14.10
N ALA A 182 0.76 -0.42 -13.98
CA ALA A 182 1.44 0.23 -15.09
C ALA A 182 2.17 -0.80 -15.99
N LEU A 183 1.71 -0.91 -17.23
CA LEU A 183 2.13 -1.88 -18.24
C LEU A 183 3.07 -1.25 -19.29
N PRO A 184 3.92 -2.03 -19.97
CA PRO A 184 4.83 -1.52 -20.98
C PRO A 184 4.07 -1.13 -22.25
N GLU A 185 4.53 -0.09 -22.94
CA GLU A 185 3.95 0.34 -24.21
C GLU A 185 4.21 -0.70 -25.33
N LYS A 186 5.40 -1.29 -25.33
CA LYS A 186 5.84 -2.26 -26.34
C LYS A 186 5.64 -3.69 -25.84
N PRO A 187 5.39 -4.66 -26.75
CA PRO A 187 5.41 -6.06 -26.39
C PRO A 187 6.74 -6.47 -25.76
N VAL A 188 6.67 -7.27 -24.69
CA VAL A 188 7.82 -7.70 -23.90
C VAL A 188 8.03 -9.20 -23.98
N LYS A 189 9.28 -9.66 -23.93
CA LYS A 189 9.60 -11.10 -23.83
C LYS A 189 9.60 -11.55 -22.38
N ILE A 190 9.46 -12.86 -22.17
CA ILE A 190 9.79 -13.46 -20.87
C ILE A 190 11.26 -13.12 -20.53
N GLY A 191 11.48 -12.66 -19.30
CA GLY A 191 12.75 -12.13 -18.79
C GLY A 191 12.95 -10.64 -19.00
N GLU A 192 12.19 -9.99 -19.89
CA GLU A 192 12.29 -8.56 -20.15
C GLU A 192 11.66 -7.74 -19.02
N SER A 193 12.20 -6.54 -18.81
CA SER A 193 11.80 -5.65 -17.73
C SER A 193 11.49 -4.24 -18.21
N TRP A 194 10.56 -3.57 -17.53
CA TRP A 194 10.27 -2.15 -17.72
C TRP A 194 10.20 -1.44 -16.37
N ALA A 195 10.56 -0.17 -16.36
CA ALA A 195 10.61 0.64 -15.16
C ALA A 195 9.46 1.65 -15.14
N VAL A 196 8.84 1.78 -13.97
CA VAL A 196 7.82 2.79 -13.69
C VAL A 196 8.39 3.75 -12.65
N PRO A 197 8.70 5.01 -13.00
CA PRO A 197 9.27 5.97 -12.07
C PRO A 197 8.21 6.44 -11.07
N THR A 198 8.65 6.77 -9.85
CA THR A 198 7.80 7.41 -8.83
C THR A 198 8.65 8.37 -8.00
N GLU A 199 8.04 9.46 -7.54
CA GLU A 199 8.71 10.46 -6.73
C GLU A 199 8.07 10.54 -5.34
N ILE A 200 8.91 10.49 -4.31
CA ILE A 200 8.50 10.62 -2.91
C ILE A 200 9.02 11.95 -2.40
N LYS A 201 8.16 12.72 -1.75
CA LYS A 201 8.55 13.94 -1.05
C LYS A 201 8.90 13.57 0.39
N ALA A 202 10.18 13.65 0.73
CA ALA A 202 10.67 13.48 2.10
C ALA A 202 11.11 14.84 2.66
N ARG A 203 11.00 15.03 3.97
CA ARG A 203 11.38 16.28 4.63
C ARG A 203 12.64 16.07 5.47
N THR A 204 13.63 16.94 5.28
CA THR A 204 14.85 17.02 6.10
C THR A 204 14.57 17.66 7.45
N GLU A 205 15.49 17.54 8.41
CA GLU A 205 15.30 18.09 9.77
C GLU A 205 15.17 19.62 9.80
N ASP A 206 15.89 20.31 8.91
CA ASP A 206 15.80 21.76 8.71
C ASP A 206 14.55 22.20 7.92
N GLY A 207 13.71 21.24 7.49
CA GLY A 207 12.40 21.47 6.91
C GLY A 207 12.37 21.54 5.38
N PHE A 208 13.51 21.40 4.69
CA PHE A 208 13.53 21.32 3.23
C PHE A 208 12.83 20.05 2.73
N VAL A 209 12.14 20.16 1.60
CA VAL A 209 11.50 19.02 0.94
C VAL A 209 12.45 18.49 -0.12
N LYS A 210 12.99 17.29 0.12
CA LYS A 210 13.81 16.55 -0.85
C LYS A 210 12.89 15.65 -1.68
N GLN A 211 13.06 15.69 -2.99
CA GLN A 211 12.43 14.73 -3.90
C GLN A 211 13.33 13.51 -4.01
N ILE A 212 12.82 12.36 -3.54
CA ILE A 212 13.48 11.07 -3.64
C ILE A 212 12.87 10.35 -4.84
N LYS A 213 13.70 10.11 -5.86
CA LYS A 213 13.29 9.32 -7.02
C LYS A 213 13.44 7.85 -6.69
N ILE A 214 12.36 7.11 -6.88
CA ILE A 214 12.33 5.65 -6.84
C ILE A 214 11.83 5.15 -8.21
N ARG A 215 12.01 3.87 -8.48
CA ARG A 215 11.34 3.19 -9.58
C ARG A 215 10.83 1.83 -9.14
N GLN A 216 9.73 1.40 -9.72
CA GLN A 216 9.31 0.01 -9.70
C GLN A 216 9.82 -0.66 -10.98
N LEU A 217 10.65 -1.67 -10.82
CA LEU A 217 11.13 -2.50 -11.93
C LEU A 217 10.23 -3.74 -12.03
N TYR A 218 9.44 -3.80 -13.10
CA TYR A 218 8.62 -4.96 -13.42
C TYR A 218 9.38 -5.87 -14.37
N THR A 219 9.24 -7.18 -14.20
CA THR A 219 9.81 -8.20 -15.10
C THR A 219 8.75 -9.22 -15.46
N LEU A 220 8.58 -9.51 -16.74
CA LEU A 220 7.72 -10.62 -17.18
C LEU A 220 8.43 -11.93 -16.88
N LYS A 221 7.91 -12.73 -15.93
CA LYS A 221 8.53 -13.99 -15.52
C LYS A 221 8.02 -15.19 -16.28
N LYS A 222 6.74 -15.20 -16.63
CA LYS A 222 6.08 -16.34 -17.27
C LYS A 222 4.79 -15.88 -17.93
N VAL A 223 4.42 -16.51 -19.04
CA VAL A 223 3.05 -16.46 -19.58
C VAL A 223 2.57 -17.88 -19.76
N LYS A 224 1.40 -18.21 -19.22
CA LYS A 224 0.79 -19.54 -19.38
C LYS A 224 -0.71 -19.42 -19.35
N ALA A 225 -1.38 -20.01 -20.34
CA ALA A 225 -2.84 -20.05 -20.46
C ALA A 225 -3.48 -18.66 -20.28
N GLY A 226 -3.02 -17.67 -21.04
CA GLY A 226 -3.57 -16.30 -20.98
C GLY A 226 -3.15 -15.48 -19.76
N VAL A 227 -2.36 -16.03 -18.83
CA VAL A 227 -1.97 -15.33 -17.60
C VAL A 227 -0.47 -15.02 -17.58
N ALA A 228 -0.14 -13.75 -17.44
CA ALA A 228 1.21 -13.26 -17.20
C ALA A 228 1.53 -13.24 -15.70
N THR A 229 2.65 -13.82 -15.31
CA THR A 229 3.25 -13.68 -13.98
C THR A 229 4.36 -12.65 -14.05
N LEU A 230 4.28 -11.63 -13.20
CA LEU A 230 5.22 -10.51 -13.16
C LEU A 230 5.88 -10.47 -11.78
N SER A 231 7.17 -10.15 -11.72
CA SER A 231 7.78 -9.68 -10.47
C SER A 231 7.86 -8.16 -10.47
N VAL A 232 7.73 -7.54 -9.30
CA VAL A 232 7.99 -6.11 -9.09
C VAL A 232 9.03 -5.93 -8.00
N LYS A 233 9.95 -4.99 -8.21
CA LYS A 233 10.96 -4.59 -7.22
C LYS A 233 11.06 -3.08 -7.14
N SER A 234 11.04 -2.53 -5.94
CA SER A 234 11.30 -1.11 -5.72
C SER A 234 12.81 -0.82 -5.66
N GLU A 235 13.25 0.22 -6.36
CA GLU A 235 14.65 0.66 -6.36
C GLU A 235 14.75 2.16 -6.14
N THR A 236 15.55 2.55 -5.15
CA THR A 236 15.85 3.96 -4.87
C THR A 236 16.93 4.45 -5.83
N LEU A 237 16.64 5.52 -6.57
CA LEU A 237 17.54 6.11 -7.56
C LEU A 237 18.29 7.32 -6.98
N THR A 238 17.65 8.08 -6.09
CA THR A 238 18.29 9.20 -5.40
C THR A 238 19.03 8.69 -4.16
N PRO A 239 20.35 8.94 -4.01
CA PRO A 239 21.07 8.61 -2.79
C PRO A 239 20.43 9.26 -1.54
N ILE A 240 20.27 8.46 -0.49
CA ILE A 240 19.73 8.88 0.81
C ILE A 240 20.82 8.66 1.85
N GLU A 241 21.47 9.74 2.27
CA GLU A 241 22.57 9.72 3.25
C GLU A 241 22.06 9.89 4.69
N GLU A 242 20.90 10.53 4.86
CA GLU A 242 20.30 10.80 6.15
C GLU A 242 19.27 9.72 6.51
N GLU A 243 19.46 9.05 7.64
CA GLU A 243 18.58 7.98 8.11
C GLU A 243 17.17 8.48 8.45
N SER A 244 17.04 9.75 8.86
CA SER A 244 15.75 10.41 9.09
C SER A 244 14.91 10.53 7.80
N LEU A 245 15.56 10.72 6.65
CA LEU A 245 14.89 10.64 5.34
C LEU A 245 14.61 9.20 4.93
N ARG A 246 15.55 8.28 5.18
CA ARG A 246 15.37 6.87 4.85
C ARG A 246 14.13 6.29 5.53
N ALA A 247 13.92 6.58 6.81
CA ALA A 247 12.74 6.16 7.57
C ALA A 247 11.41 6.62 6.97
N GLN A 248 11.38 7.74 6.23
CA GLN A 248 10.18 8.22 5.52
C GLN A 248 9.93 7.48 4.19
N VAL A 249 10.98 6.88 3.61
CA VAL A 249 10.94 6.25 2.29
C VAL A 249 10.69 4.74 2.38
N ILE A 250 11.16 4.06 3.44
CA ILE A 250 11.09 2.59 3.53
C ILE A 250 9.69 2.00 3.36
N GLN A 251 8.64 2.70 3.80
CA GLN A 251 7.26 2.24 3.64
C GLN A 251 6.80 2.27 2.17
N GLN A 252 7.55 2.92 1.29
CA GLN A 252 7.29 2.96 -0.14
C GLN A 252 8.04 1.85 -0.90
N LEU A 253 8.96 1.14 -0.26
CA LEU A 253 9.84 0.16 -0.88
C LEU A 253 9.25 -1.25 -0.71
N SER A 254 8.37 -1.62 -1.64
CA SER A 254 7.81 -2.96 -1.71
C SER A 254 8.41 -3.79 -2.83
N ASN A 255 8.46 -5.10 -2.62
CA ASN A 255 8.77 -6.09 -3.65
C ASN A 255 7.63 -7.10 -3.72
N GLY A 256 7.45 -7.78 -4.85
CA GLY A 256 6.33 -8.69 -4.95
C GLY A 256 6.13 -9.37 -6.29
N THR A 257 4.98 -10.02 -6.41
CA THR A 257 4.55 -10.78 -7.57
C THR A 257 3.12 -10.41 -7.95
N LEU A 258 2.84 -10.35 -9.25
CA LEU A 258 1.52 -10.05 -9.79
C LEU A 258 1.12 -11.10 -10.82
N ARG A 259 -0.18 -11.37 -10.91
CA ARG A 259 -0.79 -12.14 -11.98
C ARG A 259 -1.73 -11.25 -12.76
N PHE A 260 -1.51 -11.15 -14.06
CA PHE A 260 -2.29 -10.33 -14.97
C PHE A 260 -2.95 -11.21 -16.03
N ASP A 261 -4.25 -11.02 -16.23
CA ASP A 261 -4.99 -11.68 -17.30
C ASP A 261 -4.69 -10.94 -18.61
N VAL A 262 -3.91 -11.56 -19.48
CA VAL A 262 -3.49 -11.00 -20.77
C VAL A 262 -4.67 -10.96 -21.74
N ASP A 263 -5.57 -11.94 -21.65
CA ASP A 263 -6.69 -12.09 -22.58
C ASP A 263 -7.80 -11.08 -22.26
N ASN A 264 -8.10 -10.90 -20.97
CA ASN A 264 -9.15 -9.99 -20.52
C ASN A 264 -8.64 -8.60 -20.11
N GLY A 265 -7.33 -8.43 -19.92
CA GLY A 265 -6.69 -7.14 -19.68
C GLY A 265 -7.01 -6.53 -18.30
N TYR A 266 -6.92 -7.32 -17.23
CA TYR A 266 -7.02 -6.82 -15.85
C TYR A 266 -6.17 -7.65 -14.87
N LEU A 267 -5.93 -7.09 -13.69
CA LEU A 267 -5.18 -7.74 -12.62
C LEU A 267 -6.01 -8.90 -12.04
N LEU A 268 -5.38 -10.07 -11.85
CA LEU A 268 -5.97 -11.21 -11.16
C LEU A 268 -5.55 -11.26 -9.70
N SER A 269 -4.25 -11.05 -9.45
CA SER A 269 -3.75 -10.96 -8.08
C SER A 269 -2.45 -10.17 -7.99
N LYS A 270 -2.16 -9.71 -6.78
CA LYS A 270 -0.94 -8.98 -6.43
C LYS A 270 -0.57 -9.29 -5.00
N GLU A 271 0.70 -9.60 -4.79
CA GLU A 271 1.29 -9.75 -3.47
C GLU A 271 2.48 -8.81 -3.37
N LEU A 272 2.51 -7.99 -2.32
CA LEU A 272 3.61 -7.09 -1.99
C LEU A 272 4.12 -7.38 -0.58
N ILE A 273 5.43 -7.28 -0.39
CA ILE A 273 6.13 -7.50 0.87
C ILE A 273 7.05 -6.32 1.13
N TRP A 274 7.07 -5.87 2.37
CA TRP A 274 8.01 -4.88 2.91
C TRP A 274 8.81 -5.54 4.01
N ASP A 275 10.14 -5.43 3.91
CA ASP A 275 11.08 -5.97 4.88
C ASP A 275 12.21 -4.95 5.10
N GLU A 276 11.88 -3.79 5.66
CA GLU A 276 12.84 -2.70 5.80
C GLU A 276 13.20 -2.39 7.25
N SER A 277 14.43 -1.94 7.46
CA SER A 277 14.94 -1.48 8.76
C SER A 277 15.84 -0.27 8.60
N VAL A 278 15.75 0.67 9.54
CA VAL A 278 16.55 1.90 9.58
C VAL A 278 17.07 2.09 10.99
N VAL A 279 18.36 2.36 11.13
CA VAL A 279 19.01 2.65 12.43
C VAL A 279 19.46 4.10 12.40
N GLY A 280 19.35 4.81 13.51
CA GLY A 280 19.86 6.18 13.62
C GLY A 280 18.91 7.28 13.12
N PHE A 281 17.68 6.95 12.72
CA PHE A 281 16.74 7.91 12.12
C PHE A 281 16.30 9.08 13.02
N GLN A 282 16.46 8.93 14.34
CA GLN A 282 16.30 9.95 15.38
C GLN A 282 17.49 9.91 16.37
N GLY A 283 18.71 9.83 15.82
CA GLY A 283 19.96 9.78 16.58
C GLY A 283 20.43 8.37 16.93
N PRO A 284 21.64 8.21 17.52
CA PRO A 284 22.35 6.93 17.60
C PRO A 284 21.62 5.79 18.34
N GLY A 285 20.68 6.12 19.23
CA GLY A 285 19.87 5.16 19.99
C GLY A 285 18.52 4.83 19.37
N SER A 286 18.32 5.12 18.08
CA SER A 286 17.02 4.94 17.40
C SER A 286 17.05 3.84 16.33
N MET A 287 15.91 3.16 16.15
CA MET A 287 15.71 2.13 15.14
C MET A 287 14.24 2.09 14.73
N MET A 288 13.97 1.84 13.46
CA MET A 288 12.65 1.55 12.92
C MET A 288 12.72 0.28 12.09
N GLU A 289 11.79 -0.64 12.31
CA GLU A 289 11.54 -1.81 11.48
C GLU A 289 10.12 -1.70 10.92
N TYR A 290 9.98 -1.89 9.61
CA TYR A 290 8.70 -1.96 8.94
C TYR A 290 8.59 -3.30 8.22
N ARG A 291 7.70 -4.16 8.72
CA ARG A 291 7.39 -5.47 8.16
C ARG A 291 5.94 -5.47 7.73
N ALA A 292 5.68 -5.68 6.46
CA ALA A 292 4.31 -5.73 5.98
C ALA A 292 4.13 -6.71 4.83
N LYS A 293 2.90 -7.20 4.67
CA LYS A 293 2.45 -7.97 3.53
C LYS A 293 1.09 -7.45 3.09
N MET A 294 0.93 -7.27 1.79
CA MET A 294 -0.35 -6.96 1.17
C MET A 294 -0.65 -8.01 0.10
N THR A 295 -1.87 -8.54 0.11
CA THR A 295 -2.42 -9.35 -0.97
C THR A 295 -3.67 -8.66 -1.52
N GLU A 296 -3.85 -8.76 -2.83
CA GLU A 296 -5.01 -8.29 -3.57
C GLU A 296 -5.40 -9.41 -4.54
N GLU A 297 -6.65 -9.87 -4.48
CA GLU A 297 -7.15 -10.98 -5.28
C GLU A 297 -8.49 -10.61 -5.92
N LEU A 298 -8.61 -10.84 -7.23
CA LEU A 298 -9.86 -10.65 -7.95
C LEU A 298 -10.88 -11.68 -7.45
N LEU A 299 -12.04 -11.17 -7.05
CA LEU A 299 -13.16 -11.98 -6.62
C LEU A 299 -14.05 -12.38 -7.83
N PRO A 300 -14.80 -13.49 -7.72
CA PRO A 300 -15.78 -13.88 -8.74
C PRO A 300 -16.80 -12.77 -9.00
N ALA A 301 -17.30 -12.66 -10.24
CA ALA A 301 -18.18 -11.55 -10.64
C ALA A 301 -19.42 -11.35 -9.74
N ASP A 302 -19.97 -12.42 -9.15
CA ASP A 302 -21.17 -12.41 -8.32
C ASP A 302 -20.91 -12.11 -6.82
N SER A 303 -19.66 -11.86 -6.42
CA SER A 303 -19.30 -11.66 -5.01
C SER A 303 -19.58 -10.22 -4.53
N SER A 304 -20.85 -9.80 -4.48
CA SER A 304 -21.20 -8.56 -3.78
C SER A 304 -21.28 -8.81 -2.27
N THR A 305 -20.51 -8.06 -1.48
CA THR A 305 -20.65 -8.05 -0.01
C THR A 305 -21.10 -6.67 0.43
N THR A 306 -22.39 -6.52 0.71
CA THR A 306 -22.97 -5.22 1.14
C THR A 306 -22.93 -5.09 2.67
N VAL A 307 -22.67 -3.88 3.16
CA VAL A 307 -22.79 -3.50 4.59
C VAL A 307 -24.19 -3.83 5.12
N ALA A 308 -24.27 -4.38 6.33
CA ALA A 308 -25.55 -4.64 6.99
C ALA A 308 -26.33 -3.32 7.20
N SER A 309 -27.53 -3.22 6.64
CA SER A 309 -28.38 -2.04 6.84
C SER A 309 -28.83 -1.94 8.31
N LYS A 310 -28.64 -0.77 8.94
CA LYS A 310 -29.23 -0.49 10.26
C LYS A 310 -30.76 -0.54 10.12
N LYS A 311 -31.41 -1.53 10.74
CA LYS A 311 -32.86 -1.51 10.94
C LYS A 311 -33.22 -0.21 11.66
N LYS A 312 -33.84 0.73 10.95
CA LYS A 312 -34.50 1.88 11.60
C LYS A 312 -35.60 1.32 12.49
N SER A 313 -35.37 1.35 13.80
CA SER A 313 -36.44 1.18 14.79
C SER A 313 -37.40 2.35 14.61
N GLN A 314 -38.52 2.12 13.93
CA GLN A 314 -39.66 3.03 14.00
C GLN A 314 -40.11 3.09 15.47
N ARG A 315 -40.15 4.30 16.01
CA ARG A 315 -40.96 4.66 17.18
C ARG A 315 -42.05 5.61 16.70
#